data_AF-A0A4Q7BJ30-F1
#
_entry.id   AF-A0A4Q7BJ30-F1
#
_cell.length_a   1.000
_cell.length_b   1.000
_cell.length_c   1.000
_cell.angle_alpha   90.00
_cell.angle_beta   90.00
_cell.angle_gamma   90.00
#
_symmetry.space_group_name_H-M   'P 1'
#
loop_
_entity.id
_entity.type
_entity.pdbx_description
1 polymer ?
#
loop_
_entity_poly.entity_id
_entity_poly.type
_entity_poly.pdbx_seq_one_letter_code
_entity_poly.pdbx_strand_id
1 'polypeptide(L)'
;MMAEKKGQHLVPACYLGSFIADIEELKKENPKVEAGIYVNSKKLDSGWRMKGVNHDIFKKSYYYNLPEDDSKKPFIENYLSSVESKNLKKVEAREIDNMLMSFLSYFMTLQLIRVDKFITENQKNWDQIANSCDMFCDGNYYEKLFKNIVKKQIPICDLGEIPYQNARIIYNNTTFPFISSDNPVIKREVNNADLSMVIPNSLITNDVKNSKESPFFH
;
A
#
# COMPACT_ATOMS: atom_id res chain seq x y z
N MET A 1 -2.28 28.91 -6.07
CA MET A 1 -2.70 28.46 -7.42
C MET A 1 -3.04 26.97 -7.27
N MET A 2 -4.21 26.48 -7.71
CA MET A 2 -4.55 25.06 -7.54
C MET A 2 -3.71 24.20 -8.47
N ALA A 3 -3.34 22.99 -8.05
CA ALA A 3 -2.60 22.08 -8.91
C ALA A 3 -3.41 21.57 -10.09
N GLU A 4 -2.71 21.30 -11.20
CA GLU A 4 -3.29 20.78 -12.44
C GLU A 4 -3.48 19.26 -12.35
N LYS A 5 -2.57 18.54 -11.66
CA LYS A 5 -2.67 17.08 -11.46
C LYS A 5 -3.75 16.76 -10.43
N LYS A 6 -4.83 16.11 -10.88
CA LYS A 6 -5.92 15.56 -10.04
C LYS A 6 -5.87 14.03 -10.04
N GLY A 7 -6.57 13.41 -9.09
CA GLY A 7 -6.70 11.95 -9.04
C GLY A 7 -5.41 11.23 -8.64
N GLN A 8 -4.83 11.65 -7.51
CA GLN A 8 -3.60 11.06 -7.00
C GLN A 8 -3.88 9.70 -6.35
N HIS A 9 -3.04 8.73 -6.64
CA HIS A 9 -3.21 7.36 -6.17
C HIS A 9 -2.94 7.22 -4.67
N LEU A 10 -3.90 6.67 -3.94
CA LEU A 10 -3.69 6.29 -2.54
C LEU A 10 -2.83 5.01 -2.43
N VAL A 11 -3.05 4.09 -3.37
CA VAL A 11 -2.25 2.86 -3.58
C VAL A 11 -1.58 2.96 -4.95
N PRO A 12 -0.27 2.69 -5.08
CA PRO A 12 0.47 2.80 -6.34
C PRO A 12 -0.24 2.12 -7.51
N ALA A 13 -0.30 2.79 -8.66
CA ALA A 13 -0.82 2.18 -9.87
C ALA A 13 0.02 0.97 -10.32
N CYS A 14 1.34 1.02 -10.12
CA CYS A 14 2.24 -0.09 -10.44
C CYS A 14 1.95 -1.34 -9.59
N TYR A 15 1.64 -1.15 -8.30
CA TYR A 15 1.23 -2.24 -7.41
C TYR A 15 -0.13 -2.81 -7.83
N LEU A 16 -1.12 -1.94 -8.08
CA LEU A 16 -2.45 -2.32 -8.55
C LEU A 16 -2.40 -3.12 -9.86
N GLY A 17 -1.49 -2.76 -10.78
CA GLY A 17 -1.28 -3.47 -12.04
C GLY A 17 -1.00 -4.97 -11.89
N SER A 18 -0.38 -5.39 -10.78
CA SER A 18 -0.09 -6.79 -10.49
C SER A 18 -1.33 -7.62 -10.08
N PHE A 19 -2.48 -6.98 -9.86
CA PHE A 19 -3.73 -7.64 -9.46
C PHE A 19 -4.83 -7.55 -10.53
N ILE A 20 -4.47 -7.14 -11.75
CA ILE A 20 -5.40 -7.13 -12.87
C ILE A 20 -5.83 -8.58 -13.15
N ALA A 21 -7.14 -8.82 -13.12
CA ALA A 21 -7.70 -10.13 -13.37
C ALA A 21 -7.43 -10.60 -14.79
N ASP A 22 -7.13 -11.88 -14.94
CA ASP A 22 -7.22 -12.54 -16.23
C ASP A 22 -8.71 -12.62 -16.63
N ILE A 23 -9.02 -12.10 -17.81
CA ILE A 23 -10.38 -12.00 -18.35
C ILE A 23 -10.46 -12.57 -19.76
N GLU A 24 -9.53 -13.44 -20.17
CA GLU A 24 -9.53 -14.02 -21.51
C GLU A 24 -10.86 -14.69 -21.86
N GLU A 25 -11.48 -15.41 -20.92
CA GLU A 25 -12.79 -16.03 -21.13
C GLU A 25 -13.91 -14.99 -21.26
N LEU A 26 -13.95 -13.99 -20.38
CA LEU A 26 -14.94 -12.91 -20.43
C LEU A 26 -14.82 -12.08 -21.72
N LYS A 27 -13.61 -11.93 -22.27
CA LYS A 27 -13.38 -11.26 -23.54
C LYS A 27 -13.92 -12.03 -24.74
N LYS A 28 -14.01 -13.37 -24.67
CA LYS A 28 -14.63 -14.18 -25.73
C LYS A 28 -16.13 -13.88 -25.84
N GLU A 29 -16.79 -13.64 -24.71
CA GLU A 29 -18.21 -13.29 -24.66
C GLU A 29 -18.47 -11.80 -24.94
N ASN A 30 -17.62 -10.92 -24.42
CA ASN A 30 -17.72 -9.47 -24.62
C ASN A 30 -16.32 -8.84 -24.82
N PRO A 31 -15.92 -8.60 -26.08
CA PRO A 31 -14.61 -8.02 -26.40
C PRO A 31 -14.35 -6.62 -25.85
N LYS A 32 -15.40 -5.90 -25.43
CA LYS A 32 -15.28 -4.54 -24.88
C LYS A 32 -14.98 -4.52 -23.38
N VAL A 33 -14.95 -5.67 -22.71
CA VAL A 33 -14.63 -5.74 -21.27
C VAL A 33 -13.15 -5.40 -21.08
N GLU A 34 -12.90 -4.38 -20.27
CA GLU A 34 -11.56 -4.01 -19.83
C GLU A 34 -11.18 -4.75 -18.56
N ALA A 35 -9.96 -5.27 -18.52
CA ALA A 35 -9.43 -5.96 -17.35
C ALA A 35 -9.21 -4.96 -16.21
N GLY A 36 -9.46 -5.41 -15.00
CA GLY A 36 -9.29 -4.61 -13.81
C GLY A 36 -9.15 -5.47 -12.57
N ILE A 37 -9.23 -4.82 -11.42
CA ILE A 37 -9.06 -5.45 -10.12
C ILE A 37 -10.44 -5.65 -9.53
N TYR A 38 -10.69 -6.85 -8.99
CA TYR A 38 -11.91 -7.09 -8.24
C TYR A 38 -11.85 -6.39 -6.88
N VAL A 39 -12.82 -5.52 -6.64
CA VAL A 39 -12.97 -4.80 -5.37
C VAL A 39 -14.27 -5.17 -4.69
N ASN A 40 -14.27 -5.11 -3.36
CA ASN A 40 -15.43 -5.29 -2.50
C ASN A 40 -15.48 -4.19 -1.45
N SER A 41 -16.62 -4.03 -0.78
CA SER A 41 -16.74 -3.21 0.42
C SER A 41 -15.84 -3.74 1.53
N LYS A 42 -15.44 -2.86 2.44
CA LYS A 42 -14.64 -3.24 3.64
C LYS A 42 -15.32 -4.28 4.53
N LYS A 43 -16.65 -4.39 4.44
CA LYS A 43 -17.45 -5.35 5.22
C LYS A 43 -17.66 -6.67 4.47
N LEU A 44 -17.21 -6.77 3.22
CA LEU A 44 -17.45 -7.90 2.32
C LEU A 44 -18.94 -8.24 2.14
N ASP A 45 -19.80 -7.24 2.34
CA ASP A 45 -21.26 -7.35 2.29
C ASP A 45 -21.83 -7.01 0.89
N SER A 46 -20.94 -6.78 -0.08
CA SER A 46 -21.30 -6.45 -1.46
C SER A 46 -20.77 -7.49 -2.44
N GLY A 47 -21.37 -7.55 -3.63
CA GLY A 47 -20.81 -8.32 -4.74
C GLY A 47 -19.47 -7.75 -5.20
N TRP A 48 -18.54 -8.62 -5.57
CA TRP A 48 -17.26 -8.23 -6.17
C TRP A 48 -17.47 -7.52 -7.50
N ARG A 49 -16.81 -6.38 -7.70
CA ARG A 49 -16.91 -5.59 -8.93
C ARG A 49 -15.53 -5.36 -9.50
N MET A 50 -15.38 -5.52 -10.81
CA MET A 50 -14.12 -5.21 -11.49
C MET A 50 -13.97 -3.70 -11.70
N LYS A 51 -12.81 -3.15 -11.35
CA LYS A 51 -12.48 -1.73 -11.48
C LYS A 51 -11.11 -1.58 -12.12
N GLY A 52 -11.02 -0.76 -13.16
CA GLY A 52 -9.73 -0.43 -13.77
C GLY A 52 -8.80 0.27 -12.77
N VAL A 53 -7.49 0.10 -12.95
CA VAL A 53 -6.46 0.71 -12.08
C VAL A 53 -6.66 2.21 -11.91
N ASN A 54 -7.16 2.88 -12.96
CA ASN A 54 -7.38 4.32 -12.96
C ASN A 54 -8.71 4.79 -12.35
N HIS A 55 -9.54 3.89 -11.81
CA HIS A 55 -10.84 4.22 -11.25
C HIS A 55 -10.72 5.08 -9.97
N ASP A 56 -11.67 6.00 -9.77
CA ASP A 56 -11.65 6.97 -8.65
C ASP A 56 -11.66 6.35 -7.26
N ILE A 57 -12.01 5.06 -7.14
CA ILE A 57 -11.93 4.32 -5.88
C ILE A 57 -10.49 4.23 -5.34
N PHE A 58 -9.50 4.27 -6.22
CA PHE A 58 -8.08 4.20 -5.87
C PHE A 58 -7.41 5.58 -5.77
N LYS A 59 -8.16 6.65 -6.07
CA LYS A 59 -7.64 8.00 -6.24
C LYS A 59 -8.33 8.98 -5.32
N LYS A 60 -7.60 10.03 -4.92
CA LYS A 60 -8.17 11.16 -4.19
C LYS A 60 -7.64 12.45 -4.81
N SER A 61 -8.54 13.39 -5.07
CA SER A 61 -8.17 14.67 -5.65
C SER A 61 -7.32 15.48 -4.68
N TYR A 62 -6.17 15.96 -5.15
CA TYR A 62 -5.27 16.86 -4.42
C TYR A 62 -4.78 16.35 -3.06
N TYR A 63 -4.74 15.04 -2.89
CA TYR A 63 -4.45 14.41 -1.63
C TYR A 63 -3.05 14.72 -1.08
N TYR A 64 -2.00 14.65 -1.90
CA TYR A 64 -0.62 14.94 -1.52
C TYR A 64 -0.22 16.39 -1.77
N ASN A 65 -1.13 17.25 -2.22
CA ASN A 65 -0.80 18.64 -2.50
C ASN A 65 -0.48 19.41 -1.22
N LEU A 66 0.64 20.13 -1.27
CA LEU A 66 1.01 21.11 -0.26
C LEU A 66 0.55 22.51 -0.68
N PRO A 67 0.21 23.39 0.27
CA PRO A 67 -0.17 24.77 -0.04
C PRO A 67 0.90 25.53 -0.83
N GLU A 68 2.17 25.17 -0.63
CA GLU A 68 3.34 25.80 -1.24
C GLU A 68 3.75 25.15 -2.58
N ASP A 69 3.05 24.10 -3.04
CA ASP A 69 3.41 23.36 -4.25
C ASP A 69 3.29 24.22 -5.53
N ASP A 70 4.20 23.98 -6.47
CA ASP A 70 3.99 24.34 -7.87
C ASP A 70 2.83 23.50 -8.43
N SER A 71 1.80 24.19 -8.92
CA SER A 71 0.62 23.60 -9.54
C SER A 71 0.91 22.57 -10.65
N LYS A 72 2.02 22.72 -11.38
CA LYS A 72 2.45 21.83 -12.47
C LYS A 72 3.39 20.73 -12.00
N LYS A 73 4.09 20.96 -10.89
CA LYS A 73 5.12 20.09 -10.36
C LYS A 73 4.89 19.80 -8.86
N PRO A 74 3.78 19.13 -8.50
CA PRO A 74 3.52 18.76 -7.11
C PRO A 74 4.66 17.89 -6.58
N PHE A 75 5.28 18.32 -5.48
CA PHE A 75 6.55 17.77 -5.03
C PHE A 75 6.43 16.30 -4.61
N ILE A 76 5.48 16.00 -3.73
CA ILE A 76 5.28 14.65 -3.17
C ILE A 76 4.85 13.67 -4.27
N GLU A 77 3.92 14.06 -5.13
CA GLU A 77 3.43 13.21 -6.23
C GLU A 77 4.54 12.85 -7.21
N ASN A 78 5.35 13.83 -7.62
CA ASN A 78 6.47 13.58 -8.54
C ASN A 78 7.52 12.66 -7.89
N TYR A 79 7.79 12.86 -6.61
CA TYR A 79 8.68 11.98 -5.85
C TYR A 79 8.15 10.55 -5.80
N LEU A 80 6.88 10.34 -5.40
CA LEU A 80 6.25 9.01 -5.33
C LEU A 80 6.28 8.31 -6.69
N SER A 81 5.93 9.03 -7.77
CA SER A 81 5.99 8.50 -9.13
C SER A 81 7.39 8.02 -9.52
N SER A 82 8.44 8.73 -9.09
CA SER A 82 9.83 8.34 -9.37
C SER A 82 10.29 7.08 -8.62
N VAL A 83 9.72 6.82 -7.44
CA VAL A 83 10.01 5.62 -6.65
C VAL A 83 9.24 4.43 -7.23
N GLU A 84 7.98 4.63 -7.60
CA GLU A 84 7.08 3.59 -8.13
C GLU A 84 7.53 2.99 -9.46
N SER A 85 8.29 3.73 -10.27
CA SER A 85 8.80 3.25 -11.57
C SER A 85 10.09 2.42 -11.46
N LYS A 86 10.71 2.33 -10.29
CA LYS A 86 12.05 1.74 -10.13
C LYS A 86 11.98 0.26 -9.76
N ASN A 87 12.86 -0.53 -10.37
CA ASN A 87 13.32 -1.86 -9.92
C ASN A 87 12.31 -3.00 -9.75
N LEU A 88 11.00 -2.81 -9.96
CA LEU A 88 10.02 -3.91 -9.87
C LEU A 88 10.28 -5.03 -10.90
N LYS A 89 10.77 -4.68 -12.10
CA LYS A 89 11.14 -5.66 -13.14
C LYS A 89 12.26 -6.62 -12.72
N LYS A 90 13.16 -6.18 -11.83
CA LYS A 90 14.23 -7.05 -11.31
C LYS A 90 13.67 -8.15 -10.40
N VAL A 91 12.60 -7.86 -9.66
CA VAL A 91 11.88 -8.85 -8.85
C VAL A 91 11.26 -9.93 -9.74
N GLU A 92 10.60 -9.51 -10.83
CA GLU A 92 10.00 -10.43 -11.81
C GLU A 92 11.06 -11.33 -12.45
N ALA A 93 12.23 -10.77 -12.80
CA ALA A 93 13.37 -11.50 -13.36
C ALA A 93 14.15 -12.33 -12.32
N ARG A 94 13.77 -12.28 -11.03
CA ARG A 94 14.46 -12.93 -9.90
C ARG A 94 15.93 -12.49 -9.72
N GLU A 95 16.26 -11.28 -10.15
CA GLU A 95 17.58 -10.67 -9.99
C GLU A 95 17.68 -10.00 -8.61
N ILE A 96 17.80 -10.82 -7.55
CA ILE A 96 17.78 -10.35 -6.16
C ILE A 96 19.19 -10.02 -5.68
N ASP A 97 19.46 -8.74 -5.41
CA ASP A 97 20.67 -8.24 -4.76
C ASP A 97 20.34 -7.40 -3.51
N ASN A 98 21.35 -7.06 -2.71
CA ASN A 98 21.17 -6.27 -1.49
C ASN A 98 20.59 -4.88 -1.77
N MET A 99 20.90 -4.29 -2.92
CA MET A 99 20.39 -2.98 -3.31
C MET A 99 18.89 -3.04 -3.61
N LEU A 100 18.43 -4.10 -4.29
CA LEU A 100 17.03 -4.37 -4.54
C LEU A 100 16.28 -4.63 -3.22
N MET A 101 16.84 -5.44 -2.32
CA MET A 101 16.20 -5.72 -1.03
C MET A 101 16.07 -4.47 -0.16
N SER A 102 17.10 -3.62 -0.13
CA SER A 102 17.06 -2.31 0.52
C SER A 102 16.00 -1.40 -0.11
N PHE A 103 15.97 -1.33 -1.45
CA PHE A 103 14.94 -0.58 -2.19
C PHE A 103 13.52 -1.09 -1.92
N LEU A 104 13.29 -2.41 -1.87
CA LEU A 104 11.97 -2.98 -1.58
C LEU A 104 11.52 -2.66 -0.16
N SER A 105 12.44 -2.72 0.80
CA SER A 105 12.15 -2.35 2.20
C SER A 105 11.76 -0.88 2.30
N TYR A 106 12.50 -0.01 1.60
CA TYR A 106 12.18 1.41 1.45
C TYR A 106 10.82 1.62 0.79
N PHE A 107 10.58 0.98 -0.36
CA PHE A 107 9.34 1.06 -1.11
C PHE A 107 8.14 0.65 -0.26
N MET A 108 8.23 -0.46 0.47
CA MET A 108 7.17 -0.94 1.36
C MET A 108 6.91 0.03 2.51
N THR A 109 7.95 0.59 3.11
CA THR A 109 7.80 1.58 4.17
C THR A 109 7.14 2.85 3.65
N LEU A 110 7.51 3.31 2.45
CA LEU A 110 6.82 4.40 1.76
C LEU A 110 5.33 4.11 1.54
N GLN A 111 4.98 2.87 1.18
CA GLN A 111 3.58 2.48 1.06
C GLN A 111 2.83 2.52 2.39
N LEU A 112 3.48 2.26 3.52
CA LEU A 112 2.87 2.35 4.84
C LEU A 112 2.68 3.80 5.30
N ILE A 113 3.65 4.70 5.03
CA ILE A 113 3.55 6.09 5.52
C ILE A 113 2.59 6.96 4.69
N ARG A 114 2.40 6.65 3.39
CA ARG A 114 1.61 7.49 2.48
C ARG A 114 0.09 7.38 2.69
N VAL A 115 -0.39 6.33 3.38
CA VAL A 115 -1.83 6.07 3.50
C VAL A 115 -2.53 7.08 4.41
N ASP A 116 -3.79 7.39 4.10
CA ASP A 116 -4.62 8.38 4.78
C ASP A 116 -4.71 8.20 6.29
N LYS A 117 -4.82 6.95 6.75
CA LYS A 117 -4.83 6.64 8.17
C LYS A 117 -3.52 7.03 8.85
N PHE A 118 -2.37 6.62 8.29
CA PHE A 118 -1.05 6.93 8.85
C PHE A 118 -0.81 8.44 8.88
N ILE A 119 -1.06 9.14 7.77
CA ILE A 119 -0.86 10.59 7.67
C ILE A 119 -1.74 11.32 8.68
N THR A 120 -3.02 10.95 8.78
CA THR A 120 -3.97 11.62 9.68
C THR A 120 -3.63 11.38 11.14
N GLU A 121 -3.33 10.14 11.54
CA GLU A 121 -3.01 9.80 12.93
C GLU A 121 -1.69 10.45 13.37
N ASN A 122 -0.66 10.41 12.54
CA ASN A 122 0.62 11.05 12.88
C ASN A 122 0.51 12.58 12.86
N GLN A 123 -0.28 13.17 11.94
CA GLN A 123 -0.45 14.62 11.91
C GLN A 123 -1.14 15.10 13.19
N LYS A 124 -2.13 14.37 13.72
CA LYS A 124 -2.76 14.68 15.01
C LYS A 124 -1.75 14.70 16.16
N ASN A 125 -0.78 13.79 16.17
CA ASN A 125 0.27 13.78 17.19
C ASN A 125 1.14 15.05 17.08
N TRP A 126 1.52 15.44 15.86
CA TRP A 126 2.26 16.68 15.63
C TRP A 126 1.44 17.93 15.99
N ASP A 127 0.15 17.93 15.71
CA ASP A 127 -0.76 19.03 16.07
C ASP A 127 -0.86 19.16 17.60
N GLN A 128 -0.89 18.05 18.34
CA GLN A 128 -0.85 18.06 19.81
C GLN A 128 0.47 18.63 20.37
N ILE A 129 1.60 18.26 19.75
CA ILE A 129 2.92 18.80 20.11
C ILE A 129 2.95 20.31 19.81
N ALA A 130 2.48 20.73 18.62
CA ALA A 130 2.40 22.14 18.24
C ALA A 130 1.59 22.95 19.26
N ASN A 131 0.38 22.49 19.57
CA ASN A 131 -0.48 23.13 20.56
C ASN A 131 0.22 23.25 21.92
N SER A 132 0.92 22.20 22.35
CA SER A 132 1.65 22.23 23.62
C SER A 132 2.78 23.25 23.59
N CYS A 133 3.53 23.37 22.48
CA CYS A 133 4.60 24.36 22.33
C CYS A 133 4.07 25.80 22.25
N ASP A 134 2.98 26.02 21.50
CA ASP A 134 2.31 27.31 21.40
C ASP A 134 1.66 27.75 22.73
N MET A 135 1.39 26.84 23.68
CA MET A 135 1.02 27.25 25.05
C MET A 135 2.17 27.93 25.82
N PHE A 136 3.42 27.66 25.44
CA PHE A 136 4.61 28.25 26.07
C PHE A 136 5.20 29.42 25.27
N CYS A 137 4.68 29.70 24.07
CA CYS A 137 5.15 30.75 23.18
C CYS A 137 3.94 31.54 22.68
N ASP A 138 3.90 32.86 22.91
CA ASP A 138 2.77 33.67 22.45
C ASP A 138 2.54 33.51 20.93
N GLY A 139 1.34 33.04 20.55
CA GLY A 139 0.91 32.93 19.16
C GLY A 139 0.62 31.50 18.70
N ASN A 140 0.75 31.26 17.39
CA ASN A 140 0.49 29.97 16.73
C ASN A 140 1.63 29.59 15.78
N TYR A 141 2.86 29.81 16.25
CA TYR A 141 4.05 29.60 15.45
C TYR A 141 4.24 28.11 15.15
N TYR A 142 4.12 27.25 16.16
CA TYR A 142 4.34 25.82 16.01
C TYR A 142 3.21 25.14 15.24
N GLU A 143 1.96 25.57 15.41
CA GLU A 143 0.82 25.12 14.60
C GLU A 143 1.11 25.35 13.10
N LYS A 144 1.58 26.56 12.73
CA LYS A 144 1.96 26.88 11.35
C LYS A 144 3.15 26.08 10.88
N LEU A 145 4.16 25.90 11.74
CA LEU A 145 5.39 25.18 11.43
C LEU A 145 5.12 23.69 11.14
N PHE A 146 4.28 23.04 11.95
CA PHE A 146 3.98 21.61 11.84
C PHE A 146 2.82 21.28 10.91
N LYS A 147 2.20 22.29 10.29
CA LYS A 147 1.15 22.08 9.30
C LYS A 147 1.63 21.22 8.12
N ASN A 148 0.94 20.11 7.90
CA ASN A 148 1.24 19.10 6.88
C ASN A 148 2.64 18.46 7.03
N ILE A 149 3.26 18.50 8.21
CA ILE A 149 4.63 18.02 8.41
C ILE A 149 4.78 16.54 8.03
N VAL A 150 3.77 15.71 8.30
CA VAL A 150 3.81 14.27 7.97
C VAL A 150 3.83 14.04 6.46
N LYS A 151 3.09 14.85 5.69
CA LYS A 151 3.16 14.81 4.22
C LYS A 151 4.52 15.28 3.72
N LYS A 152 5.04 16.38 4.28
CA LYS A 152 6.35 16.95 3.95
C LYS A 152 7.48 15.94 4.22
N GLN A 153 7.32 15.08 5.21
CA GLN A 153 8.28 14.02 5.54
C GLN A 153 8.37 12.91 4.47
N ILE A 154 7.33 12.63 3.67
CA ILE A 154 7.34 11.54 2.67
C ILE A 154 8.58 11.60 1.74
N PRO A 155 8.88 12.74 1.07
CA PRO A 155 10.06 12.86 0.22
C PRO A 155 11.37 13.16 0.97
N ILE A 156 11.31 13.55 2.25
CA ILE A 156 12.47 14.03 3.03
C ILE A 156 13.02 12.95 3.96
N CYS A 157 12.19 11.99 4.36
CA CYS A 157 12.60 10.87 5.20
C CYS A 157 13.59 9.99 4.44
N ASP A 158 14.86 10.14 4.78
CA ASP A 158 15.85 9.11 4.57
C ASP A 158 15.56 7.99 5.57
N LEU A 159 14.88 6.95 5.09
CA LEU A 159 14.61 5.76 5.89
C LEU A 159 15.83 4.83 5.98
N GLY A 160 16.97 5.23 5.39
CA GLY A 160 18.24 4.51 5.43
C GLY A 160 18.19 3.11 4.84
N GLU A 161 19.21 2.31 5.17
CA GLU A 161 19.22 0.86 4.95
C GLU A 161 18.26 0.20 5.94
N ILE A 162 16.96 0.26 5.67
CA ILE A 162 15.95 -0.44 6.48
C ILE A 162 16.40 -1.91 6.59
N PRO A 163 16.59 -2.44 7.81
CA PRO A 163 17.18 -3.76 8.00
C PRO A 163 16.31 -4.84 7.35
N TYR A 164 16.72 -5.27 6.16
CA TYR A 164 16.08 -6.33 5.37
C TYR A 164 16.46 -7.74 5.85
N GLN A 165 17.21 -7.86 6.95
CA GLN A 165 17.65 -9.17 7.48
C GLN A 165 16.48 -10.13 7.72
N ASN A 166 15.29 -9.58 8.01
CA ASN A 166 14.05 -10.33 8.19
C ASN A 166 13.08 -10.24 7.00
N ALA A 167 13.43 -9.49 5.94
CA ALA A 167 12.60 -9.43 4.74
C ALA A 167 12.69 -10.74 3.96
N ARG A 168 11.55 -11.19 3.41
CA ARG A 168 11.44 -12.39 2.59
C ARG A 168 10.60 -12.05 1.36
N ILE A 169 11.05 -12.49 0.19
CA ILE A 169 10.26 -12.46 -1.05
C ILE A 169 9.60 -13.82 -1.20
N ILE A 170 8.28 -13.85 -1.33
CA ILE A 170 7.51 -15.08 -1.52
C ILE A 170 6.98 -15.10 -2.95
N TYR A 171 7.38 -16.11 -3.72
CA TYR A 171 6.82 -16.37 -5.04
C TYR A 171 5.71 -17.40 -4.91
N ASN A 172 4.47 -17.01 -5.22
CA ASN A 172 3.37 -17.95 -5.30
C ASN A 172 3.47 -18.75 -6.61
N ASN A 173 3.81 -20.03 -6.48
CA ASN A 173 3.83 -20.97 -7.60
C ASN A 173 2.56 -21.85 -7.61
N THR A 174 1.52 -21.48 -6.87
CA THR A 174 0.24 -22.20 -6.83
C THR A 174 -0.75 -21.61 -7.84
N THR A 175 -1.80 -22.36 -8.15
CA THR A 175 -2.95 -21.87 -8.95
C THR A 175 -3.92 -21.00 -8.15
N PHE A 176 -3.67 -20.80 -6.85
CA PHE A 176 -4.56 -20.04 -5.98
C PHE A 176 -4.25 -18.53 -6.11
N PRO A 177 -5.25 -17.68 -6.41
CA PRO A 177 -5.03 -16.25 -6.53
C PRO A 177 -4.69 -15.63 -5.17
N PHE A 178 -3.77 -14.67 -5.15
CA PHE A 178 -3.54 -13.87 -3.95
C PHE A 178 -4.76 -13.00 -3.66
N ILE A 179 -5.34 -13.16 -2.48
CA ILE A 179 -6.30 -12.20 -1.94
C ILE A 179 -5.48 -11.18 -1.16
N SER A 180 -5.31 -9.98 -1.72
CA SER A 180 -4.72 -8.85 -1.00
C SER A 180 -5.83 -8.02 -0.35
N SER A 181 -5.56 -7.47 0.83
CA SER A 181 -6.44 -6.52 1.52
C SER A 181 -5.67 -5.23 1.76
N ASP A 182 -6.39 -4.14 2.03
CA ASP A 182 -5.81 -2.85 2.44
C ASP A 182 -4.93 -2.97 3.71
N ASN A 183 -5.04 -4.10 4.44
CA ASN A 183 -4.17 -4.44 5.55
C ASN A 183 -3.01 -5.33 5.05
N PRO A 184 -1.77 -5.08 5.50
CA PRO A 184 -0.61 -5.89 5.13
C PRO A 184 -0.87 -7.37 5.41
N VAL A 185 -0.28 -8.24 4.60
CA VAL A 185 -0.27 -9.68 4.86
C VAL A 185 0.56 -9.91 6.13
N ILE A 186 -0.10 -10.03 7.27
CA ILE A 186 0.53 -10.33 8.56
C ILE A 186 0.62 -11.85 8.66
N LYS A 187 1.76 -12.37 9.09
CA LYS A 187 1.89 -13.76 9.55
C LYS A 187 0.91 -13.95 10.70
N ARG A 188 -0.27 -14.51 10.41
CA ARG A 188 -1.23 -14.91 11.43
C ARG A 188 -1.03 -16.38 11.73
N GLU A 189 -0.96 -16.66 13.02
CA GLU A 189 -1.20 -18.02 13.50
C GLU A 189 -2.70 -18.26 13.33
N VAL A 190 -3.05 -19.40 12.75
CA VAL A 190 -4.42 -19.75 12.39
C VAL A 190 -4.67 -21.19 12.80
N ASN A 191 -5.92 -21.47 13.16
CA ASN A 191 -6.35 -22.81 13.49
C ASN A 191 -6.52 -23.66 12.23
N ASN A 192 -6.03 -24.90 12.24
CA ASN A 192 -6.18 -25.84 11.12
C ASN A 192 -7.64 -26.11 10.73
N ALA A 193 -8.56 -26.12 11.70
CA ALA A 193 -9.99 -26.31 11.44
C ALA A 193 -10.56 -25.14 10.62
N ASP A 194 -10.22 -23.90 10.95
CA ASP A 194 -10.70 -22.73 10.23
C ASP A 194 -10.06 -22.62 8.83
N LEU A 195 -8.76 -22.94 8.74
CA LEU A 195 -8.02 -23.00 7.47
C LEU A 195 -8.66 -23.98 6.47
N SER A 196 -9.10 -25.15 6.94
CA SER A 196 -9.75 -26.18 6.11
C SER A 196 -11.04 -25.72 5.45
N MET A 197 -11.66 -24.65 5.95
CA MET A 197 -12.87 -24.06 5.38
C MET A 197 -12.58 -23.13 4.21
N VAL A 198 -11.34 -22.65 4.07
CA VAL A 198 -10.97 -21.58 3.13
C VAL A 198 -9.98 -22.07 2.08
N ILE A 199 -9.13 -23.06 2.41
CA ILE A 199 -8.04 -23.54 1.55
C ILE A 199 -8.10 -25.07 1.47
N PRO A 200 -7.78 -25.70 0.32
CA PRO A 200 -7.79 -27.15 0.20
C PRO A 200 -6.94 -27.86 1.26
N ASN A 201 -7.49 -28.91 1.87
CA ASN A 201 -6.84 -29.72 2.91
C ASN A 201 -5.48 -30.30 2.51
N SER A 202 -5.25 -30.51 1.21
CA SER A 202 -3.96 -30.98 0.69
C SER A 202 -2.81 -29.98 0.87
N LEU A 203 -3.12 -28.71 1.16
CA LEU A 203 -2.15 -27.63 1.35
C LEU A 203 -1.96 -27.27 2.84
N ILE A 204 -2.65 -27.95 3.77
CA ILE A 204 -2.61 -27.66 5.20
C ILE A 204 -1.67 -28.65 5.92
N THR A 205 -0.78 -28.11 6.73
CA THR A 205 0.14 -28.84 7.60
C THR A 205 -0.61 -29.49 8.77
N ASN A 206 -0.76 -30.82 8.72
CA ASN A 206 -1.52 -31.60 9.72
C ASN A 206 -0.71 -32.01 10.95
N ASP A 207 0.55 -31.58 11.05
CA ASP A 207 1.47 -31.82 12.17
C ASP A 207 1.14 -30.98 13.41
N VAL A 208 0.29 -29.95 13.26
CA VAL A 208 -0.20 -29.13 14.36
C VAL A 208 -1.57 -29.61 14.83
N LYS A 209 -1.70 -29.86 16.13
CA LYS A 209 -2.99 -30.22 16.75
C LYS A 209 -4.01 -29.12 16.52
N ASN A 210 -5.25 -29.49 16.18
CA ASN A 210 -6.39 -28.55 16.01
C ASN A 210 -6.67 -27.65 17.22
N SER A 211 -6.09 -27.91 18.40
CA SER A 211 -6.22 -27.04 19.58
C SER A 211 -5.17 -25.93 19.63
N LYS A 212 -4.30 -25.81 18.62
CA LYS A 212 -3.21 -24.84 18.58
C LYS A 212 -3.25 -24.07 17.26
N GLU A 213 -2.97 -22.78 17.35
CA GLU A 213 -2.74 -21.95 16.19
C GLU A 213 -1.29 -22.13 15.73
N SER A 214 -1.08 -22.14 14.42
CA SER A 214 0.25 -22.19 13.82
C SER A 214 0.32 -21.32 12.58
N PRO A 215 1.51 -20.83 12.22
CA PRO A 215 1.66 -20.12 10.96
C PRO A 215 1.34 -21.05 9.79
N PHE A 216 0.58 -20.50 8.83
CA PHE A 216 0.15 -21.23 7.63
C PHE A 216 1.31 -21.64 6.70
N PHE A 217 2.47 -20.99 6.82
CA PHE A 217 3.70 -21.32 6.09
C PHE A 217 4.90 -21.37 7.04
N HIS A 218 5.87 -22.23 6.75
CA HIS A 218 7.17 -22.24 7.43
C HIS A 218 8.06 -21.07 6.99
#